data_AF-A0A8J4QYZ1-F1
#
_entry.id   AF-A0A8J4QYZ1-F1
#
_cell.length_a   1.000
_cell.length_b   1.000
_cell.length_c   1.000
_cell.angle_alpha   90.00
_cell.angle_beta   90.00
_cell.angle_gamma   90.00
#
_symmetry.space_group_name_H-M   'P 1'
#
loop_
_entity.id
_entity.type
_entity.pdbx_description
1 polymer ?
#
loop_
_entity_poly.entity_id
_entity_poly.type
_entity_poly.pdbx_seq_one_letter_code
_entity_poly.pdbx_strand_id
1 'polypeptide(L)'
;MPGLRTDFLISLDDRFLYFLNWLHGDVRQYNIEDPTNPVLTGQVWVGGLIQKGSPIVAEGEDGKTWQFDVPEIQGNQLRGGPQMIQLSLNGKRLYVTNSLFSTWDRQFYPDLVEKGSHMLQIDVDTEKGGLKTNPNFFVDFAAEPAGPSLAHEMRYPGGDCTSDIWI
;
A
#
# COMPACT_ATOMS: atom_id res chain seq x y z
N MET A 1 18.61 2.73 -0.26
CA MET A 1 17.68 1.58 -0.17
C MET A 1 16.63 1.69 -1.26
N PRO A 2 16.37 0.64 -2.06
CA PRO A 2 15.36 0.69 -3.12
C PRO A 2 13.94 0.76 -2.55
N GLY A 3 12.97 1.20 -3.36
CA GLY A 3 11.55 1.19 -2.96
C GLY A 3 10.96 -0.21 -2.80
N LEU A 4 11.44 -1.15 -3.62
CA LEU A 4 10.90 -2.51 -3.78
C LEU A 4 9.41 -2.49 -4.15
N ARG A 5 9.14 -2.30 -5.45
CA ARG A 5 7.79 -2.42 -6.01
C ARG A 5 7.43 -3.90 -6.12
N THR A 6 6.44 -4.34 -5.34
CA THR A 6 6.05 -5.76 -5.27
C THR A 6 4.74 -6.05 -5.98
N ASP A 7 3.91 -5.04 -6.20
CA ASP A 7 2.60 -5.19 -6.84
C ASP A 7 2.22 -3.91 -7.60
N PHE A 8 1.39 -4.07 -8.63
CA PHE A 8 0.80 -2.99 -9.41
C PHE A 8 -0.51 -3.44 -10.07
N LEU A 9 -1.41 -2.49 -10.33
CA LEU A 9 -2.63 -2.73 -11.08
C LEU A 9 -3.05 -1.49 -11.87
N ILE A 10 -3.92 -1.69 -12.85
CA ILE A 10 -4.52 -0.61 -13.66
C ILE A 10 -6.02 -0.54 -13.33
N SER A 11 -6.58 0.67 -13.33
CA SER A 11 -8.03 0.86 -13.19
C SER A 11 -8.78 0.29 -14.40
N LEU A 12 -10.03 -0.15 -14.22
CA LEU A 12 -10.81 -0.74 -15.32
C LEU A 12 -11.09 0.21 -16.48
N ASP A 13 -10.96 1.52 -16.27
CA ASP A 13 -11.08 2.54 -17.32
C ASP A 13 -9.74 2.84 -18.02
N ASP A 14 -8.67 2.10 -17.70
CA ASP A 14 -7.30 2.26 -18.21
C ASP A 14 -6.69 3.65 -17.99
N ARG A 15 -7.25 4.46 -17.08
CA ARG A 15 -6.79 5.85 -16.84
C ARG A 15 -5.73 5.95 -15.76
N PHE A 16 -5.67 5.01 -14.82
CA PHE A 16 -4.75 5.09 -13.68
C PHE A 16 -3.96 3.80 -13.45
N LEU A 17 -2.66 3.95 -13.27
CA LEU A 17 -1.75 2.91 -12.74
C LEU A 17 -1.54 3.14 -11.25
N TYR A 18 -1.64 2.06 -10.47
CA TYR A 18 -1.34 2.04 -9.05
C TYR A 18 -0.17 1.10 -8.82
N PHE A 19 0.77 1.52 -7.97
CA PHE A 19 1.79 0.64 -7.43
C PHE A 19 2.17 1.08 -6.03
N LEU A 20 2.96 0.26 -5.37
CA LEU A 20 3.45 0.51 -4.02
C LEU A 20 4.94 0.24 -3.89
N ASN A 21 5.57 0.79 -2.87
CA ASN A 21 6.96 0.50 -2.53
C ASN A 21 7.00 -0.11 -1.13
N TRP A 22 7.21 -1.42 -1.05
CA TRP A 22 7.13 -2.17 0.21
C TRP A 22 8.18 -1.73 1.24
N LEU A 23 9.39 -1.35 0.81
CA LEU A 23 10.42 -0.86 1.74
C LEU A 23 10.27 0.63 2.08
N HIS A 24 9.83 1.46 1.13
CA HIS A 24 9.68 2.90 1.36
C HIS A 24 8.43 3.22 2.18
N GLY A 25 7.32 2.51 1.93
CA GLY A 25 6.08 2.66 2.69
C GLY A 25 4.94 3.38 1.98
N ASP A 26 5.08 3.72 0.70
CA ASP A 26 4.06 4.48 -0.03
C ASP A 26 3.31 3.68 -1.08
N VAL A 27 2.07 4.10 -1.30
CA VAL A 27 1.23 3.73 -2.45
C VAL A 27 1.11 4.95 -3.35
N ARG A 28 1.21 4.75 -4.67
CA ARG A 28 1.15 5.81 -5.68
C ARG A 28 0.07 5.53 -6.71
N GLN A 29 -0.47 6.62 -7.24
CA GLN A 29 -1.40 6.67 -8.36
C GLN A 29 -0.80 7.53 -9.47
N TYR A 30 -0.76 7.01 -10.68
CA TYR A 30 -0.32 7.73 -11.88
C TYR A 30 -1.47 7.79 -12.87
N ASN A 31 -1.75 8.96 -13.43
CA ASN A 31 -2.55 9.07 -14.65
C ASN A 31 -1.71 8.52 -15.82
N ILE A 32 -2.31 7.62 -16.60
CA ILE A 32 -1.71 6.93 -17.75
C ILE A 32 -2.55 7.10 -19.03
N GLU A 33 -3.37 8.14 -19.14
CA GLU A 33 -4.09 8.49 -20.38
C GLU A 33 -3.13 8.67 -21.57
N ASP A 34 -1.89 9.10 -21.30
CA ASP A 34 -0.72 8.89 -22.16
C ASP A 34 0.22 7.85 -21.51
N PRO A 35 0.18 6.57 -21.93
CA PRO A 35 1.02 5.52 -21.35
C PRO A 35 2.53 5.75 -21.51
N THR A 36 2.94 6.58 -22.47
CA THR A 36 4.35 6.91 -22.69
C THR A 36 4.86 8.01 -21.76
N ASN A 37 3.94 8.74 -21.12
CA ASN A 37 4.25 9.81 -20.18
C ASN A 37 3.37 9.76 -18.91
N PRO A 38 3.53 8.75 -18.03
CA PRO A 38 2.77 8.65 -16.79
C PRO A 38 2.97 9.84 -15.86
N VAL A 39 1.89 10.40 -15.31
CA VAL A 39 1.92 11.56 -14.43
C VAL A 39 1.51 11.16 -13.01
N LEU A 40 2.36 11.40 -12.01
CA LEU A 40 2.02 11.15 -10.60
C LEU A 40 0.88 12.09 -10.16
N THR A 41 -0.25 11.52 -9.75
CA THR A 41 -1.43 12.29 -9.32
C THR A 41 -1.82 12.05 -7.85
N GLY A 42 -1.31 10.99 -7.22
CA GLY A 42 -1.61 10.69 -5.82
C GLY A 42 -0.53 9.86 -5.14
N GLN A 43 -0.32 10.10 -3.86
CA GLN A 43 0.63 9.37 -3.03
C GLN A 43 0.16 9.39 -1.56
N VAL A 44 0.24 8.24 -0.88
CA VAL A 44 0.03 8.14 0.57
C VAL A 44 1.10 7.26 1.21
N TRP A 45 1.53 7.65 2.41
CA TRP A 45 2.47 6.90 3.25
C TRP A 45 1.68 6.05 4.26
N VAL A 46 1.89 4.75 4.23
CA VAL A 46 1.12 3.75 4.99
C VAL A 46 2.05 2.70 5.63
N GLY A 47 3.11 3.18 6.29
CA GLY A 47 4.12 2.37 6.95
C GLY A 47 5.51 2.57 6.33
N GLY A 48 6.26 1.48 6.22
CA GLY A 48 7.59 1.46 5.59
C GLY A 48 8.74 1.73 6.54
N LEU A 49 9.96 1.60 6.01
CA LEU A 49 11.19 1.81 6.76
C LEU A 49 11.59 3.29 6.87
N ILE A 50 11.05 4.19 6.04
CA ILE A 50 11.44 5.62 6.02
C ILE A 50 10.44 6.47 6.84
N GLN A 51 9.77 5.85 7.81
CA GLN A 51 8.84 6.55 8.70
C GLN A 51 9.54 7.12 9.94
N LYS A 52 8.99 8.20 10.52
CA LYS A 52 9.53 8.77 11.77
C LYS A 52 9.56 7.73 12.89
N GLY A 53 10.67 7.70 13.62
CA GLY A 53 10.94 6.72 14.67
C GLY A 53 11.68 5.47 14.19
N SER A 54 11.79 5.27 12.87
CA SER A 54 12.67 4.24 12.29
C SER A 54 14.14 4.63 12.40
N PRO A 55 15.08 3.67 12.54
CA PRO A 55 16.51 3.94 12.41
C PRO A 55 16.95 4.26 10.98
N ILE A 56 16.08 4.07 9.98
CA ILE A 56 16.40 4.32 8.57
C ILE A 56 15.90 5.71 8.15
N VAL A 57 16.81 6.50 7.59
CA VAL A 57 16.52 7.83 7.01
C VAL A 57 16.79 7.82 5.52
N ALA A 58 16.01 8.57 4.75
CA ALA A 58 16.33 8.85 3.36
C ALA A 58 17.18 10.12 3.26
N GLU A 59 18.08 10.17 2.28
CA GLU A 59 18.93 11.32 1.99
C GLU A 59 18.56 11.87 0.61
N GLY A 60 18.27 13.18 0.54
CA GLY A 60 18.03 13.88 -0.71
C GLY A 60 19.32 14.20 -1.46
N GLU A 61 19.21 14.67 -2.71
CA GLU A 61 20.36 15.11 -3.52
C GLU A 61 21.12 16.28 -2.89
N ASP A 62 20.46 17.06 -2.04
CA ASP A 62 21.02 18.16 -1.27
C ASP A 62 21.71 17.70 0.03
N GLY A 63 21.81 16.39 0.26
CA GLY A 63 22.39 15.77 1.45
C GLY A 63 21.51 15.87 2.70
N LYS A 64 20.30 16.44 2.60
CA LYS A 64 19.39 16.52 3.75
C LYS A 64 18.68 15.20 3.96
N THR A 65 18.63 14.80 5.22
CA THR A 65 17.90 13.60 5.61
C THR A 65 16.43 13.90 5.89
N TRP A 66 15.57 12.93 5.60
CA TRP A 66 14.14 13.05 5.85
C TRP A 66 13.50 11.69 6.15
N GLN A 67 12.33 11.76 6.80
CA GLN A 67 11.43 10.66 7.10
C GLN A 67 9.99 11.15 6.97
N PHE A 68 9.04 10.25 6.75
CA PHE A 68 7.63 10.60 6.62
C PHE A 68 6.84 10.38 7.91
N ASP A 69 5.80 11.20 8.08
CA ASP A 69 4.74 10.92 9.01
C ASP A 69 3.83 9.84 8.44
N VAL A 70 3.58 8.80 9.23
CA VAL A 70 2.64 7.72 8.92
C VAL A 70 1.44 7.87 9.85
N PRO A 71 0.20 7.91 9.32
CA PRO A 71 -0.98 8.10 10.15
C PRO A 71 -1.26 6.86 10.99
N GLU A 72 -1.78 7.08 12.20
CA GLU A 72 -2.48 6.02 12.93
C GLU A 72 -3.92 5.91 12.38
N ILE A 73 -4.42 4.68 12.24
CA ILE A 73 -5.78 4.41 11.78
C ILE A 73 -6.51 3.68 12.90
N GLN A 74 -7.60 4.27 13.39
CA GLN A 74 -8.34 3.76 14.55
C GLN A 74 -7.45 3.50 15.79
N GLY A 75 -6.43 4.34 16.00
CA GLY A 75 -5.46 4.20 17.10
C GLY A 75 -4.42 3.08 16.91
N ASN A 76 -4.38 2.45 15.74
CA ASN A 76 -3.37 1.45 15.39
C ASN A 76 -2.22 2.10 14.62
N GLN A 77 -0.99 1.82 15.08
CA GLN A 77 0.22 2.11 14.31
C GLN A 77 0.35 1.15 13.13
N LEU A 78 0.68 1.69 11.96
CA LEU A 78 0.86 0.90 10.75
C LEU A 78 2.22 0.17 10.80
N ARG A 79 2.14 -1.15 10.69
CA ARG A 79 3.27 -2.09 10.72
C ARG A 79 3.66 -2.48 9.28
N GLY A 80 4.92 -2.76 9.03
CA GLY A 80 5.33 -3.17 7.68
C GLY A 80 5.20 -2.06 6.65
N GLY A 81 5.34 -2.41 5.37
CA GLY A 81 5.00 -1.54 4.25
C GLY A 81 3.87 -2.13 3.40
N PRO A 82 3.24 -1.32 2.52
CA PRO A 82 2.17 -1.78 1.64
C PRO A 82 2.70 -2.85 0.69
N GLN A 83 1.94 -3.92 0.43
CA GLN A 83 2.43 -5.07 -0.34
C GLN A 83 1.51 -5.56 -1.47
N MET A 84 0.28 -6.01 -1.20
CA MET A 84 -0.71 -6.30 -2.25
C MET A 84 -1.74 -5.18 -2.23
N ILE A 85 -2.21 -4.82 -3.42
CA ILE A 85 -3.30 -3.88 -3.62
C ILE A 85 -4.42 -4.49 -4.43
N GLN A 86 -5.64 -4.05 -4.15
CA GLN A 86 -6.79 -4.38 -4.98
C GLN A 86 -7.75 -3.20 -5.09
N LEU A 87 -8.10 -2.86 -6.31
CA LEU A 87 -8.98 -1.73 -6.62
C LEU A 87 -10.42 -2.23 -6.80
N SER A 88 -11.37 -1.49 -6.24
CA SER A 88 -12.79 -1.75 -6.49
C SER A 88 -13.15 -1.46 -7.95
N LEU A 89 -14.13 -2.18 -8.51
CA LEU A 89 -14.56 -2.02 -9.91
C LEU A 89 -14.88 -0.57 -10.32
N ASN A 90 -15.45 0.24 -9.40
CA ASN A 90 -15.74 1.65 -9.68
C ASN A 90 -14.54 2.61 -9.52
N GLY A 91 -13.34 2.07 -9.25
CA GLY A 91 -12.10 2.81 -9.07
C GLY A 91 -11.97 3.63 -7.79
N LYS A 92 -12.98 3.67 -6.91
CA LYS A 92 -13.02 4.64 -5.79
C LYS A 92 -12.36 4.18 -4.50
N ARG A 93 -12.07 2.88 -4.36
CA ARG A 93 -11.50 2.27 -3.15
C ARG A 93 -10.36 1.35 -3.53
N LEU A 94 -9.19 1.62 -2.98
CA LEU A 94 -8.01 0.76 -3.08
C LEU A 94 -7.76 0.11 -1.72
N TYR A 95 -7.80 -1.20 -1.65
CA TYR A 95 -7.48 -1.94 -0.43
C TYR A 95 -6.03 -2.39 -0.46
N VAL A 96 -5.38 -2.40 0.70
CA VAL A 96 -3.94 -2.66 0.84
C VAL A 96 -3.69 -3.61 1.99
N THR A 97 -2.91 -4.66 1.77
CA THR A 97 -2.32 -5.53 2.80
C THR A 97 -0.80 -5.38 2.77
N ASN A 98 -0.10 -5.91 3.78
CA ASN A 98 1.29 -5.54 4.06
C ASN A 98 2.30 -6.69 4.22
N SER A 99 1.88 -7.96 4.10
CA SER A 99 2.82 -9.11 4.13
C SER A 99 3.27 -9.50 2.73
N LEU A 100 4.58 -9.66 2.52
CA LEU A 100 5.17 -10.10 1.25
C LEU A 100 5.44 -11.60 1.27
N PHE A 101 6.31 -12.01 2.19
CA PHE A 101 6.76 -13.38 2.31
C PHE A 101 7.41 -13.53 3.68
N SER A 102 6.97 -14.51 4.46
CA SER A 102 7.25 -14.58 5.90
C SER A 102 8.72 -14.45 6.31
N THR A 103 9.66 -14.96 5.49
CA THR A 103 11.11 -14.82 5.75
C THR A 103 11.62 -13.40 5.52
N TRP A 104 11.10 -12.71 4.50
CA TRP A 104 11.41 -11.32 4.21
C TRP A 104 10.72 -10.39 5.20
N ASP A 105 9.44 -10.66 5.52
CA ASP A 105 8.70 -9.94 6.55
C ASP A 105 9.46 -9.98 7.87
N ARG A 106 9.95 -11.15 8.29
CA ARG A 106 10.76 -11.28 9.51
C ARG A 106 12.06 -10.48 9.46
N GLN A 107 12.71 -10.41 8.30
CA GLN A 107 13.98 -9.72 8.13
C GLN A 107 13.82 -8.19 8.16
N PHE A 108 12.82 -7.65 7.46
CA PHE A 108 12.65 -6.21 7.28
C PHE A 108 11.64 -5.59 8.25
N TYR A 109 10.63 -6.35 8.67
CA TYR A 109 9.53 -5.91 9.52
C TYR A 109 9.20 -6.97 10.59
N PRO A 110 10.11 -7.25 11.55
CA PRO A 110 9.88 -8.30 12.56
C PRO A 110 8.57 -8.12 13.34
N ASP A 111 8.21 -6.88 13.68
CA ASP A 111 6.94 -6.53 14.31
C ASP A 111 5.71 -7.00 13.54
N LEU A 112 5.79 -7.08 12.20
CA LEU A 112 4.70 -7.57 11.35
C LEU A 112 4.40 -9.04 11.63
N VAL A 113 5.44 -9.84 11.82
CA VAL A 113 5.34 -11.29 12.10
C VAL A 113 4.86 -11.53 13.53
N GLU A 114 5.28 -10.69 14.47
CA GLU A 114 4.91 -10.82 15.88
C GLU A 114 3.50 -10.32 16.20
N LYS A 115 3.07 -9.24 15.56
CA LYS A 115 1.79 -8.56 15.85
C LYS A 115 0.74 -8.79 14.78
N GLY A 116 1.10 -9.43 13.66
CA GLY A 116 0.17 -9.69 12.57
C GLY A 116 0.07 -8.52 11.59
N SER A 117 -0.32 -8.89 10.39
CA SER A 117 -0.63 -7.99 9.28
C SER A 117 -1.92 -7.20 9.51
N HIS A 118 -2.17 -6.25 8.62
CA HIS A 118 -3.42 -5.51 8.62
C HIS A 118 -3.87 -5.19 7.18
N MET A 119 -5.13 -4.79 7.03
CA MET A 119 -5.67 -4.25 5.79
C MET A 119 -6.16 -2.81 5.99
N LEU A 120 -5.85 -1.97 5.00
CA LEU A 120 -6.31 -0.59 4.91
C LEU A 120 -7.23 -0.41 3.71
N GLN A 121 -8.06 0.62 3.76
CA GLN A 121 -8.74 1.19 2.60
C GLN A 121 -8.17 2.59 2.34
N ILE A 122 -7.87 2.87 1.08
CA ILE A 122 -7.49 4.17 0.55
C ILE A 122 -8.63 4.64 -0.37
N ASP A 123 -9.14 5.82 -0.10
CA ASP A 123 -10.08 6.53 -0.96
C ASP A 123 -9.34 7.12 -2.15
N VAL A 124 -9.91 6.93 -3.34
CA VAL A 124 -9.30 7.32 -4.62
C VAL A 124 -10.15 8.39 -5.30
N ASP A 125 -9.54 9.52 -5.64
CA ASP A 125 -10.13 10.50 -6.56
C ASP A 125 -9.90 10.02 -8.01
N THR A 126 -10.99 9.70 -8.69
CA THR A 126 -10.99 9.13 -10.06
C THR A 126 -11.16 10.20 -11.14
N GLU A 127 -11.44 11.44 -10.74
CA GLU A 127 -11.59 12.57 -11.67
C GLU A 127 -10.27 13.32 -11.83
N LYS A 128 -9.66 13.71 -10.72
CA LYS A 128 -8.42 14.53 -10.70
C LYS A 128 -7.19 13.72 -10.33
N GLY A 129 -7.37 12.51 -9.83
CA GLY A 129 -6.34 11.81 -9.09
C GLY A 129 -6.19 12.36 -7.67
N GLY A 130 -5.66 11.52 -6.79
CA GLY A 130 -5.55 11.78 -5.37
C GLY A 130 -5.82 10.50 -4.57
N LEU A 131 -5.02 10.31 -3.52
CA LEU A 131 -5.15 9.20 -2.59
C LEU A 131 -5.31 9.73 -1.18
N LYS A 132 -6.18 9.11 -0.38
CA LYS A 132 -6.34 9.44 1.04
C LYS A 132 -6.65 8.19 1.84
N THR A 133 -5.97 7.98 2.96
CA THR A 133 -6.30 6.87 3.87
C THR A 133 -7.69 7.07 4.46
N ASN A 134 -8.51 6.01 4.49
CA ASN A 134 -9.80 6.03 5.16
C ASN A 134 -9.59 5.81 6.66
N PRO A 135 -9.82 6.81 7.53
CA PRO A 135 -9.58 6.69 8.97
C PRO A 135 -10.56 5.73 9.68
N ASN A 136 -11.62 5.31 8.99
CA ASN A 136 -12.69 4.47 9.54
C ASN A 136 -12.58 3.00 9.11
N PHE A 137 -11.52 2.61 8.38
CA PHE A 137 -11.33 1.24 7.93
C PHE A 137 -9.96 0.71 8.34
N PHE A 138 -9.95 -0.31 9.20
CA PHE A 138 -8.77 -1.06 9.59
C PHE A 138 -9.18 -2.49 9.90
N VAL A 139 -8.55 -3.47 9.27
CA VAL A 139 -8.71 -4.88 9.64
C VAL A 139 -7.40 -5.34 10.26
N ASP A 140 -7.43 -5.72 11.53
CA ASP A 140 -6.25 -6.26 12.22
C ASP A 140 -6.27 -7.79 12.20
N PHE A 141 -5.23 -8.40 11.63
CA PHE A 141 -5.07 -9.85 11.61
C PHE A 141 -4.23 -10.37 12.80
N ALA A 142 -4.00 -9.53 13.82
CA ALA A 142 -3.32 -9.90 15.06
C ALA A 142 -4.04 -11.01 15.85
N ALA A 143 -5.37 -10.98 15.86
CA ALA A 143 -6.22 -11.77 16.76
C ALA A 143 -6.89 -12.98 16.08
N GLU A 144 -6.33 -13.48 14.98
CA GLU A 144 -6.83 -14.69 14.32
C GLU A 144 -6.73 -15.90 15.27
N PRO A 145 -7.60 -16.93 15.12
CA PRO A 145 -7.71 -18.04 16.08
C PRO A 145 -6.40 -18.80 16.38
N ALA A 146 -5.47 -18.83 15.43
CA ALA A 146 -4.17 -19.50 15.55
C ALA A 146 -3.02 -18.53 15.88
N GLY A 147 -3.33 -17.28 16.23
CA GLY A 147 -2.37 -16.21 16.45
C GLY A 147 -2.22 -15.28 15.25
N PRO A 148 -1.26 -14.34 15.32
CA PRO A 148 -1.07 -13.30 14.33
C PRO A 148 -0.89 -13.86 12.91
N SER A 149 -1.68 -13.34 11.97
CA SER A 149 -1.70 -13.82 10.58
C SER A 149 -1.13 -12.80 9.61
N LEU A 150 -0.61 -13.32 8.48
CA LEU A 150 0.07 -12.57 7.43
C LEU A 150 -0.79 -12.55 6.16
N ALA A 151 -1.63 -11.52 6.03
CA ALA A 151 -2.52 -11.30 4.91
C ALA A 151 -1.74 -10.81 3.69
N HIS A 152 -1.95 -11.52 2.58
CA HIS A 152 -1.31 -11.27 1.30
C HIS A 152 -2.35 -10.80 0.28
N GLU A 153 -2.75 -11.65 -0.66
CA GLU A 153 -3.71 -11.31 -1.70
C GLU A 153 -5.15 -11.18 -1.19
N MET A 154 -5.92 -10.34 -1.87
CA MET A 154 -7.34 -10.12 -1.62
C MET A 154 -8.13 -10.19 -2.94
N ARG A 155 -9.32 -10.80 -2.89
CA ARG A 155 -10.20 -10.97 -4.05
C ARG A 155 -11.59 -10.46 -3.76
N TYR A 156 -12.17 -9.73 -4.70
CA TYR A 156 -13.55 -9.27 -4.56
C TYR A 156 -14.55 -10.39 -4.92
N PRO A 157 -15.66 -10.51 -4.18
CA PRO A 157 -16.78 -11.34 -4.61
C PRO A 157 -17.32 -10.80 -5.95
N GLY A 158 -17.20 -11.60 -7.01
CA GLY A 158 -17.71 -11.25 -8.35
C GLY A 158 -16.71 -10.61 -9.30
N GLY A 159 -15.41 -10.63 -8.97
CA GLY A 159 -14.34 -10.17 -9.85
C GLY A 159 -13.75 -8.82 -9.47
N ASP A 160 -12.51 -8.60 -9.86
CA ASP A 160 -11.72 -7.40 -9.61
C ASP A 160 -10.78 -7.09 -10.78
N CYS A 161 -10.07 -5.97 -10.69
CA CYS A 161 -9.21 -5.45 -11.77
C CYS A 161 -8.07 -6.40 -12.15
N THR A 162 -7.81 -7.45 -11.37
CA THR A 162 -6.70 -8.37 -11.57
C THR A 162 -7.15 -9.82 -11.78
N SER A 163 -8.44 -10.13 -11.64
CA SER A 163 -8.98 -11.48 -11.82
C SER A 163 -9.68 -11.74 -13.15
N ASP A 164 -10.20 -10.70 -13.81
CA ASP A 164 -11.10 -10.84 -14.95
C ASP A 164 -10.46 -10.34 -16.24
N ILE A 165 -10.73 -11.06 -17.34
CA ILE A 165 -10.35 -10.68 -18.70
C ILE A 165 -11.63 -10.51 -19.52
N TRP A 166 -11.81 -9.34 -20.12
CA TRP A 166 -12.96 -8.99 -20.93
C TRP A 166 -12.65 -9.26 -22.42
N ILE A 167 -13.61 -9.80 -23.18
CA ILE A 167 -13.49 -10.17 -24.62
C ILE A 167 -14.33 -9.24 -25.48
#